data_AF-A0A9P0QCW0-F1
#
_entry.id   AF-A0A9P0QCW0-F1
#
_cell.length_a   1.000
_cell.length_b   1.000
_cell.length_c   1.000
_cell.angle_alpha   90.00
_cell.angle_beta   90.00
_cell.angle_gamma   90.00
#
_symmetry.space_group_name_H-M   'P 1'
#
loop_
_entity.id
_entity.type
_entity.pdbx_description
1 polymer ?
#
loop_
_entity_poly.entity_id
_entity_poly.type
_entity_poly.pdbx_seq_one_letter_code
_entity_poly.pdbx_strand_id
1 'polypeptide(L)'
;GSKSEQGVGCAVFIEDEKVSLKYKLDPICSIFTAELAAIDLALEWVVCNRPSYQKFIIMSDSQSAIRALQNAPFHIYHNKTIVSILEKESQLRQLRKSVAFIWIKGHARIEGNEMADRLAKVAASSGEEKQYVTKTDIASSRKLNMKKSWQWNGLISVPTIITNTAKFIQTSLTPQ
;
A
#
# COMPACT_ATOMS: atom_id res chain seq x y z
N GLY A 1 -4.54 2.17 0.97
CA GLY A 1 -4.27 1.20 -0.13
C GLY A 1 -4.96 -0.11 0.19
N SER A 2 -5.03 -1.08 -0.73
CA SER A 2 -5.71 -2.35 -0.47
C SER A 2 -5.03 -3.53 -1.15
N LYS A 3 -4.93 -4.66 -0.44
CA LYS A 3 -4.49 -5.95 -0.97
C LYS A 3 -5.39 -7.05 -0.42
N SER A 4 -5.89 -7.88 -1.33
CA SER A 4 -6.82 -8.98 -1.05
C SER A 4 -6.61 -10.12 -2.04
N GLU A 5 -7.39 -11.19 -1.92
CA GLU A 5 -7.42 -12.25 -2.95
C GLU A 5 -7.95 -11.74 -4.30
N GLN A 6 -8.82 -10.72 -4.28
CA GLN A 6 -9.36 -10.13 -5.51
C GLN A 6 -8.33 -9.31 -6.30
N GLY A 7 -7.25 -8.86 -5.64
CA GLY A 7 -6.20 -8.08 -6.27
C GLY A 7 -5.62 -7.01 -5.35
N VAL A 8 -4.93 -6.06 -5.96
CA VAL A 8 -4.27 -4.93 -5.29
C VAL A 8 -4.82 -3.64 -5.88
N GLY A 9 -5.13 -2.66 -5.03
CA GLY A 9 -5.68 -1.38 -5.46
C GLY A 9 -5.14 -0.22 -4.62
N CYS A 10 -5.03 0.95 -5.25
CA CYS A 10 -4.77 2.20 -4.57
C CYS A 10 -5.89 3.20 -4.86
N ALA A 11 -6.12 4.13 -3.94
CA ALA A 11 -7.08 5.20 -4.14
C ALA A 11 -6.72 6.42 -3.31
N VAL A 12 -7.21 7.57 -3.77
CA VAL A 12 -7.10 8.87 -3.13
C VAL A 12 -8.49 9.50 -3.13
N PHE A 13 -8.86 10.09 -2.01
CA PHE A 13 -10.06 10.90 -1.89
C PHE A 13 -9.66 12.33 -1.58
N ILE A 14 -10.08 13.26 -2.43
CA ILE A 14 -9.86 14.70 -2.29
C ILE A 14 -11.09 15.29 -1.64
N GLU A 15 -10.99 15.58 -0.33
CA GLU A 15 -12.14 15.94 0.48
C GLU A 15 -12.82 17.25 0.05
N ASP A 16 -12.02 18.28 -0.29
CA ASP A 16 -12.52 19.61 -0.67
C ASP A 16 -13.35 19.60 -1.97
N GLU A 17 -13.00 18.73 -2.92
CA GLU A 17 -13.70 18.63 -4.22
C GLU A 17 -14.65 17.44 -4.31
N LYS A 18 -14.63 16.55 -3.31
CA LYS A 18 -15.31 15.25 -3.36
C LYS A 18 -14.92 14.43 -4.60
N VAL A 19 -13.69 14.61 -5.08
CA VAL A 19 -13.11 13.86 -6.20
C VAL A 19 -12.42 12.62 -5.67
N SER A 20 -12.53 11.51 -6.40
CA SER A 20 -11.85 10.26 -6.08
C SER A 20 -11.03 9.77 -7.26
N LEU A 21 -9.79 9.39 -6.99
CA LEU A 21 -8.96 8.66 -7.94
C LEU A 21 -8.76 7.25 -7.41
N LYS A 22 -8.84 6.24 -8.27
CA LYS A 22 -8.70 4.84 -7.85
C LYS A 22 -8.18 4.00 -9.01
N TYR A 23 -7.19 3.15 -8.74
CA TYR A 23 -6.56 2.31 -9.76
C TYR A 23 -6.28 0.92 -9.23
N LYS A 24 -6.43 -0.06 -10.12
CA LYS A 24 -6.00 -1.43 -9.91
C LYS A 24 -4.50 -1.51 -10.18
N LEU A 25 -3.81 -2.18 -9.28
CA LEU A 25 -2.37 -2.43 -9.38
C LEU A 25 -2.14 -3.89 -9.74
N ASP A 26 -0.93 -4.17 -10.23
CA ASP A 26 -0.49 -5.54 -10.48
C ASP A 26 -0.65 -6.39 -9.21
N PRO A 27 -1.23 -7.61 -9.29
CA PRO A 27 -1.38 -8.52 -8.14
C PRO A 27 -0.08 -8.80 -7.36
N ILE A 28 1.08 -8.68 -8.01
CA ILE A 28 2.39 -8.87 -7.35
C ILE A 28 2.71 -7.75 -6.36
N CYS A 29 2.13 -6.56 -6.52
CA CYS A 29 2.40 -5.41 -5.66
C CYS A 29 2.08 -5.73 -4.20
N SER A 30 3.00 -5.41 -3.30
CA SER A 30 2.76 -5.49 -1.86
C SER A 30 1.74 -4.44 -1.40
N ILE A 31 1.16 -4.65 -0.21
CA ILE A 31 0.33 -3.61 0.42
C ILE A 31 1.11 -2.31 0.57
N PHE A 32 2.39 -2.39 0.94
CA PHE A 32 3.28 -1.24 1.06
C PHE A 32 3.41 -0.46 -0.26
N THR A 33 3.58 -1.15 -1.39
CA THR A 33 3.60 -0.52 -2.72
C THR A 33 2.25 0.13 -3.05
N ALA A 34 1.13 -0.49 -2.67
CA ALA A 34 -0.20 0.09 -2.87
C ALA A 34 -0.41 1.38 -2.08
N GLU A 35 0.12 1.45 -0.85
CA GLU A 35 0.09 2.67 -0.03
C GLU A 35 0.96 3.79 -0.62
N LEU A 36 2.18 3.46 -1.04
CA LEU A 36 3.04 4.43 -1.73
C LEU A 36 2.42 4.91 -3.04
N ALA A 37 1.80 4.02 -3.82
CA ALA A 37 1.12 4.37 -5.05
C ALA A 37 -0.05 5.34 -4.81
N ALA A 38 -0.80 5.19 -3.71
CA ALA A 38 -1.84 6.14 -3.32
C ALA A 38 -1.25 7.53 -3.02
N ILE A 39 -0.14 7.60 -2.28
CA ILE A 39 0.55 8.88 -2.00
C ILE A 39 1.07 9.52 -3.29
N ASP A 40 1.69 8.73 -4.16
CA ASP A 40 2.21 9.21 -5.44
C ASP A 40 1.10 9.78 -6.34
N LEU A 41 -0.04 9.11 -6.37
CA LEU A 41 -1.24 9.54 -7.10
C LEU A 41 -1.81 10.86 -6.54
N ALA A 42 -1.79 11.04 -5.22
CA ALA A 42 -2.23 12.29 -4.59
C ALA A 42 -1.33 13.46 -5.00
N LEU A 43 -0.01 13.25 -5.03
CA LEU A 43 0.95 14.27 -5.49
C LEU A 43 0.79 14.59 -6.97
N GLU A 44 0.60 13.58 -7.82
CA GLU A 44 0.30 13.77 -9.24
C GLU A 44 -0.92 14.68 -9.43
N TRP A 45 -2.00 14.43 -8.68
CA TRP A 45 -3.19 15.27 -8.74
C TRP A 45 -2.93 16.71 -8.31
N VAL A 46 -2.14 16.93 -7.24
CA VAL A 46 -1.77 18.27 -6.75
C VAL A 46 -0.96 19.05 -7.79
N VAL A 47 -0.03 18.38 -8.47
CA VAL A 47 0.79 18.98 -9.53
C VAL A 47 -0.11 19.46 -10.68
N CYS A 48 -1.06 18.64 -11.12
CA CYS A 48 -1.88 18.91 -12.30
C CYS A 48 -3.06 19.86 -12.06
N ASN A 49 -3.70 19.84 -10.88
CA ASN A 49 -5.05 20.39 -10.71
C ASN A 49 -5.14 21.62 -9.79
N ARG A 50 -4.09 21.94 -9.01
CA ARG A 50 -4.18 23.00 -7.99
C ARG A 50 -3.09 24.07 -8.11
N PRO A 51 -3.07 24.88 -9.19
CA PRO A 51 -2.06 25.94 -9.35
C PRO A 51 -2.17 27.02 -8.26
N SER A 52 -3.37 27.31 -7.76
CA SER A 52 -3.63 28.43 -6.84
C SER A 52 -3.32 28.13 -5.36
N TYR A 53 -3.17 26.86 -4.98
CA TYR A 53 -2.95 26.45 -3.59
C TYR A 53 -1.45 26.25 -3.31
N GLN A 54 -1.00 26.70 -2.13
CA GLN A 54 0.42 26.66 -1.74
C GLN A 54 0.73 25.61 -0.66
N LYS A 55 -0.28 25.11 0.05
CA LYS A 55 -0.12 24.15 1.15
C LYS A 55 -1.09 23.00 0.96
N PHE A 56 -0.57 21.78 1.11
CA PHE A 56 -1.34 20.55 0.95
C PHE A 56 -1.04 19.62 2.12
N ILE A 57 -2.05 18.86 2.53
CA ILE A 57 -1.94 17.83 3.55
C ILE A 57 -2.33 16.51 2.91
N ILE A 58 -1.44 15.52 2.97
CA ILE A 58 -1.72 14.15 2.56
C ILE A 58 -1.78 13.31 3.83
N MET A 59 -2.95 12.75 4.12
CA MET A 59 -3.16 11.84 5.26
C MET A 59 -3.11 10.40 4.77
N SER A 60 -2.39 9.55 5.49
CA SER A 60 -2.33 8.11 5.23
C SER A 60 -2.33 7.34 6.53
N ASP A 61 -3.04 6.22 6.58
CA ASP A 61 -3.03 5.31 7.72
C ASP A 61 -1.85 4.33 7.72
N SER A 62 -1.07 4.32 6.63
CA SER A 62 0.13 3.51 6.48
C SER A 62 1.34 4.15 7.15
N GLN A 63 1.55 3.82 8.42
CA GLN A 63 2.73 4.26 9.17
C GLN A 63 4.04 3.85 8.47
N SER A 64 4.07 2.69 7.81
CA SER A 64 5.24 2.21 7.08
C SER A 64 5.54 3.06 5.85
N ALA A 65 4.52 3.47 5.08
CA ALA A 65 4.70 4.38 3.94
C ALA A 65 5.22 5.75 4.39
N ILE A 66 4.61 6.36 5.41
CA ILE A 66 5.06 7.65 5.95
C ILE A 66 6.52 7.58 6.45
N ARG A 67 6.85 6.56 7.24
CA ARG A 67 8.23 6.35 7.72
C ARG A 67 9.23 6.11 6.58
N ALA A 68 8.81 5.42 5.51
CA ALA A 68 9.68 5.18 4.37
C ALA A 68 10.02 6.49 3.63
N LEU A 69 9.07 7.42 3.53
CA LEU A 69 9.31 8.75 2.95
C LEU A 69 10.22 9.60 3.84
N GLN A 70 10.02 9.56 5.16
CA GLN A 70 10.88 10.27 6.11
C GLN A 70 12.33 9.76 6.12
N ASN A 71 12.51 8.44 5.99
CA ASN A 71 13.83 7.80 5.95
C ASN A 71 14.39 7.63 4.52
N ALA A 72 13.69 8.15 3.51
CA ALA A 72 14.06 7.97 2.12
C ALA A 72 15.52 8.33 1.80
N PRO A 73 16.13 9.39 2.37
CA PRO A 73 17.53 9.76 2.09
C PRO A 73 18.55 8.62 2.27
N PHE A 74 18.24 7.58 3.05
CA PHE A 74 19.14 6.46 3.34
C PHE A 74 18.93 5.24 2.42
N HIS A 75 17.81 5.14 1.70
CA HIS A 75 17.40 3.92 0.96
C HIS A 75 16.76 4.18 -0.41
N ILE A 76 17.02 5.36 -0.98
CA ILE A 76 16.36 5.92 -2.18
C ILE A 76 16.32 4.95 -3.38
N TYR A 77 17.37 4.15 -3.59
CA TYR A 77 17.58 3.39 -4.83
C TYR A 77 16.79 2.08 -4.97
N HIS A 78 16.06 1.65 -3.94
CA HIS A 78 15.41 0.33 -3.95
C HIS A 78 13.93 0.37 -4.38
N ASN A 79 13.28 1.54 -4.36
CA ASN A 79 11.86 1.66 -4.67
C ASN A 79 11.59 2.85 -5.61
N LYS A 80 11.23 2.55 -6.86
CA LYS A 80 10.92 3.57 -7.89
C LYS A 80 9.76 4.50 -7.50
N THR A 81 8.78 4.01 -6.75
CA THR A 81 7.64 4.81 -6.31
C THR A 81 8.08 5.87 -5.30
N ILE A 82 9.01 5.55 -4.40
CA ILE A 82 9.59 6.54 -3.48
C ILE A 82 10.36 7.62 -4.26
N VAL A 83 11.16 7.23 -5.25
CA VAL A 83 11.87 8.19 -6.12
C VAL A 83 10.89 9.14 -6.79
N SER A 84 9.81 8.61 -7.37
CA SER A 84 8.81 9.44 -8.05
C SER A 84 8.09 10.40 -7.09
N ILE A 85 7.79 9.97 -5.87
CA ILE A 85 7.22 10.82 -4.82
C ILE A 85 8.17 11.99 -4.51
N LEU A 86 9.46 11.71 -4.29
CA LEU A 86 10.46 12.74 -3.98
C LEU A 86 10.68 13.72 -5.13
N GLU A 87 10.65 13.23 -6.38
CA GLU A 87 10.72 14.08 -7.57
C GLU A 87 9.53 15.04 -7.64
N LYS A 88 8.30 14.53 -7.43
CA LYS A 88 7.09 15.37 -7.39
C LYS A 88 7.11 16.36 -6.23
N GLU A 89 7.57 15.96 -5.05
CA GLU A 89 7.79 16.89 -3.92
C GLU A 89 8.78 17.99 -4.29
N SER A 90 9.89 17.65 -4.94
CA SER A 90 10.88 18.62 -5.39
C SER A 90 10.30 19.61 -6.41
N GLN A 91 9.53 19.12 -7.38
CA GLN A 91 8.80 19.96 -8.33
C GLN A 91 7.82 20.91 -7.62
N LEU A 92 7.05 20.41 -6.65
CA LEU A 92 6.13 21.24 -5.87
C LEU A 92 6.88 22.31 -5.08
N ARG A 93 8.04 22.00 -4.47
CA ARG A 93 8.88 22.98 -3.78
C ARG A 93 9.38 24.08 -4.73
N GLN A 94 9.79 23.73 -5.95
CA GLN A 94 10.18 24.71 -6.98
C GLN A 94 9.03 25.65 -7.35
N LEU A 95 7.79 25.14 -7.34
CA LEU A 95 6.56 25.91 -7.54
C LEU A 95 6.10 26.68 -6.28
N ARG A 96 6.94 26.74 -5.23
CA ARG A 96 6.62 27.34 -3.91
C ARG A 96 5.40 26.72 -3.23
N LYS A 97 5.18 25.43 -3.48
CA LYS A 97 4.15 24.62 -2.83
C LYS A 97 4.79 23.73 -1.77
N SER A 98 4.06 23.50 -0.69
CA SER A 98 4.48 22.64 0.42
C SER A 98 3.46 21.54 0.65
N VAL A 99 3.96 20.33 0.92
CA VAL A 99 3.15 19.16 1.22
C VAL A 99 3.56 18.63 2.58
N ALA A 100 2.58 18.41 3.46
CA ALA A 100 2.77 17.74 4.73
C ALA A 100 2.18 16.33 4.67
N PHE A 101 2.96 15.33 5.07
CA PHE A 101 2.48 13.96 5.21
C PHE A 101 2.14 13.67 6.67
N ILE A 102 0.89 13.27 6.93
CA ILE A 102 0.40 12.99 8.27
C ILE A 102 -0.01 11.52 8.34
N TRP A 103 0.56 10.81 9.33
CA TRP A 103 0.05 9.49 9.69
C TRP A 103 -1.21 9.65 10.53
N ILE A 104 -2.27 8.95 10.13
CA ILE A 104 -3.52 8.86 10.88
C ILE A 104 -3.77 7.42 11.32
N LYS A 105 -4.56 7.22 12.37
CA LYS A 105 -4.92 5.87 12.79
C LYS A 105 -5.97 5.30 11.84
N GLY A 106 -5.71 4.13 11.27
CA GLY A 106 -6.70 3.39 10.47
C GLY A 106 -7.95 3.06 11.30
N HIS A 107 -9.11 3.05 10.65
CA HIS A 107 -10.41 2.77 11.28
C HIS A 107 -10.80 3.70 12.45
N ALA A 108 -10.27 4.92 12.48
CA ALA A 108 -10.60 5.93 13.49
C ALA A 108 -11.88 6.74 13.19
N ARG A 109 -12.72 6.30 12.23
CA ARG A 109 -13.91 7.02 11.75
C ARG A 109 -13.62 8.39 11.12
N ILE A 110 -12.44 8.55 10.54
CA ILE A 110 -12.11 9.71 9.70
C ILE A 110 -12.72 9.46 8.32
N GLU A 111 -13.75 10.22 7.97
CA GLU A 111 -14.57 9.99 6.77
C GLU A 111 -13.73 9.90 5.48
N GLY A 112 -12.78 10.82 5.28
CA GLY A 112 -11.90 10.81 4.12
C GLY A 112 -11.03 9.54 4.02
N ASN A 113 -10.54 9.03 5.14
CA ASN A 113 -9.76 7.78 5.17
C ASN A 113 -10.64 6.58 4.84
N GLU A 114 -11.83 6.49 5.45
CA GLU A 114 -12.75 5.40 5.19
C GLU A 114 -13.20 5.38 3.72
N MET A 115 -13.39 6.56 3.12
CA MET A 115 -13.69 6.67 1.70
C MET A 115 -12.54 6.15 0.84
N ALA A 116 -11.30 6.58 1.12
CA ALA A 116 -10.11 6.10 0.42
C ALA A 116 -9.96 4.57 0.52
N ASP A 117 -10.18 3.99 1.70
CA ASP A 117 -10.13 2.54 1.92
C ASP A 117 -11.19 1.78 1.10
N ARG A 118 -12.43 2.28 1.11
CA ARG A 118 -13.51 1.70 0.30
C ARG A 118 -13.16 1.75 -1.18
N LEU A 119 -12.68 2.88 -1.67
CA LEU A 119 -12.29 3.06 -3.06
C LEU A 119 -11.13 2.15 -3.46
N ALA A 120 -10.12 1.98 -2.58
CA ALA A 120 -8.99 1.10 -2.85
C ALA A 120 -9.41 -0.37 -2.92
N LYS A 121 -10.36 -0.80 -2.08
CA LYS A 121 -10.97 -2.15 -2.14
C LYS A 121 -11.74 -2.37 -3.44
N VAL A 122 -12.55 -1.39 -3.86
CA VAL A 122 -13.26 -1.46 -5.14
C VAL A 122 -12.25 -1.55 -6.29
N ALA A 123 -11.22 -0.70 -6.29
CA ALA A 123 -10.20 -0.68 -7.33
C ALA A 123 -9.42 -1.99 -7.45
N ALA A 124 -9.13 -2.65 -6.33
CA ALA A 124 -8.47 -3.95 -6.33
C ALA A 124 -9.25 -5.01 -7.15
N SER A 125 -10.58 -4.94 -7.14
CA SER A 125 -11.44 -5.86 -7.89
C SER A 125 -11.67 -5.41 -9.34
N SER A 126 -12.07 -4.15 -9.55
CA SER A 126 -12.66 -3.65 -10.79
C SER A 126 -12.14 -2.27 -11.23
N GLY A 127 -10.98 -1.86 -10.74
CA GLY A 127 -10.36 -0.58 -11.14
C GLY A 127 -9.67 -0.66 -12.50
N GLU A 128 -9.45 0.50 -13.11
CA GLU A 128 -8.57 0.64 -14.28
C GLU A 128 -7.12 0.35 -13.88
N GLU A 129 -6.37 -0.31 -14.77
CA GLU A 129 -4.99 -0.70 -14.47
C GLU A 129 -4.03 0.49 -14.52
N LYS A 130 -3.22 0.65 -13.48
CA LYS A 130 -2.09 1.59 -13.46
C LYS A 130 -0.83 0.88 -12.95
N GLN A 131 0.27 0.98 -13.70
CA GLN A 131 1.50 0.27 -13.36
C GLN A 131 2.33 1.03 -12.30
N TYR A 132 2.55 0.36 -11.15
CA TYR A 132 3.41 0.85 -10.04
C TYR A 132 4.48 -0.18 -9.59
N VAL A 133 4.71 -1.24 -10.38
CA VAL A 133 5.53 -2.40 -9.99
C VAL A 133 6.97 -2.01 -9.60
N THR A 134 7.42 -2.45 -8.41
CA THR A 134 8.80 -2.24 -7.95
C THR A 134 9.67 -3.51 -8.11
N LYS A 135 11.00 -3.34 -8.16
CA LYS A 135 11.96 -4.48 -8.20
C LYS A 135 11.80 -5.39 -6.97
N THR A 136 11.48 -4.81 -5.81
CA THR A 136 11.24 -5.54 -4.56
C THR A 136 9.97 -6.38 -4.63
N ASP A 137 8.90 -5.89 -5.27
CA ASP A 137 7.67 -6.66 -5.48
C ASP A 137 7.93 -7.87 -6.40
N ILE A 138 8.70 -7.69 -7.46
CA ILE A 138 9.11 -8.78 -8.37
C ILE A 138 9.94 -9.81 -7.61
N ALA A 139 10.94 -9.38 -6.83
CA ALA A 139 11.79 -10.29 -6.04
C ALA A 139 10.98 -11.05 -4.98
N SER A 140 10.05 -10.38 -4.31
CA SER A 140 9.16 -10.97 -3.31
C SER A 140 8.21 -11.99 -3.94
N SER A 141 7.64 -11.66 -5.11
CA SER A 141 6.80 -12.57 -5.89
C SER A 141 7.56 -13.82 -6.35
N ARG A 142 8.79 -13.65 -6.86
CA ARG A 142 9.67 -14.78 -7.21
C ARG A 142 9.98 -15.68 -6.01
N LYS A 143 10.32 -15.09 -4.85
CA LYS A 143 10.55 -15.85 -3.61
C LYS A 143 9.29 -16.59 -3.14
N LEU A 144 8.11 -15.98 -3.25
CA LEU A 144 6.84 -16.61 -2.90
C LEU A 144 6.51 -17.75 -3.86
N ASN A 145 6.67 -17.55 -5.16
CA ASN A 145 6.46 -18.59 -6.17
C ASN A 145 7.44 -19.75 -6.01
N MET A 146 8.70 -19.45 -5.69
CA MET A 146 9.68 -20.46 -5.34
C MET A 146 9.24 -21.23 -4.09
N LYS A 147 8.87 -20.56 -2.99
CA LYS A 147 8.35 -21.25 -1.78
C LYS A 147 7.11 -22.11 -2.07
N LYS A 148 6.16 -21.60 -2.86
CA LYS A 148 4.98 -22.36 -3.29
C LYS A 148 5.38 -23.56 -4.15
N SER A 149 6.32 -23.41 -5.09
CA SER A 149 6.80 -24.53 -5.89
C SER A 149 7.58 -25.55 -5.07
N TRP A 150 8.36 -25.12 -4.07
CA TRP A 150 9.00 -26.03 -3.11
C TRP A 150 7.99 -26.78 -2.24
N GLN A 151 6.92 -26.11 -1.79
CA GLN A 151 5.82 -26.76 -1.07
C GLN A 151 5.03 -27.73 -1.96
N TRP A 152 4.73 -27.35 -3.21
CA TRP A 152 4.07 -28.22 -4.18
C TRP A 152 4.93 -29.40 -4.59
N ASN A 153 6.22 -29.20 -4.87
CA ASN A 153 7.15 -30.28 -5.21
C ASN A 153 7.44 -31.19 -4.02
N GLY A 154 7.41 -30.66 -2.79
CA GLY A 154 7.49 -31.44 -1.56
C GLY A 154 6.24 -32.27 -1.24
N LEU A 155 5.09 -31.95 -1.86
CA LEU A 155 3.86 -32.75 -1.77
C LEU A 155 3.81 -33.89 -2.80
N ILE A 156 4.66 -33.88 -3.83
CA ILE A 156 4.72 -34.92 -4.88
C ILE A 156 5.69 -36.05 -4.50
N SER A 157 6.40 -35.95 -3.37
CA SER A 157 7.30 -37.01 -2.88
C SER A 157 7.00 -37.43 -1.43
N VAL A 158 5.95 -38.23 -1.20
CA VAL A 158 5.94 -39.48 -0.39
C VAL A 158 4.52 -40.01 -0.14
N PRO A 159 4.31 -41.35 0.00
CA PRO A 159 3.00 -41.96 0.19
C PRO A 159 2.50 -41.95 1.66
N THR A 160 1.19 -41.72 1.82
CA THR A 160 0.28 -42.12 2.92
C THR A 160 0.49 -41.59 4.37
N ILE A 161 -0.63 -41.07 4.92
CA ILE A 161 -1.05 -40.82 6.32
C ILE A 161 -1.00 -39.36 6.83
N ILE A 162 -2.21 -38.89 7.19
CA ILE A 162 -2.63 -37.59 7.73
C ILE A 162 -2.41 -37.54 9.26
N THR A 163 -1.98 -36.41 9.84
CA THR A 163 -2.78 -35.69 10.86
C THR A 163 -2.25 -34.29 11.22
N ASN A 164 -3.27 -33.44 11.45
CA ASN A 164 -3.37 -32.02 11.74
C ASN A 164 -2.70 -31.60 13.06
N THR A 165 -2.01 -30.46 13.11
CA THR A 165 -1.58 -29.82 14.37
C THR A 165 -2.58 -28.75 14.79
N ALA A 166 -3.62 -29.16 15.53
CA ALA A 166 -4.43 -28.26 16.35
C ALA A 166 -3.64 -27.82 17.59
N LYS A 167 -3.66 -26.52 17.91
CA LYS A 167 -3.09 -25.96 19.15
C LYS A 167 -4.21 -25.71 20.18
N PHE A 168 -3.96 -26.20 21.39
CA PHE A 168 -4.77 -26.07 22.61
C PHE A 168 -5.03 -24.62 23.02
N ILE A 169 -6.23 -24.37 23.57
CA ILE A 169 -6.60 -23.16 24.32
C ILE A 169 -6.54 -23.47 25.83
N GLN A 170 -6.07 -22.49 26.60
CA GLN A 170 -5.75 -22.51 28.02
C GLN A 170 -6.99 -22.28 28.91
N THR A 171 -7.05 -22.90 30.10
CA THR A 171 -7.70 -22.31 31.28
C THR A 171 -6.92 -22.66 32.54
N SER A 172 -6.49 -21.63 33.26
CA SER A 172 -6.07 -21.66 34.65
C SER A 172 -7.27 -21.71 35.58
N LEU A 173 -7.22 -22.53 36.63
CA LEU A 173 -7.55 -22.17 38.02
C LEU A 173 -7.23 -23.36 38.94
N THR A 174 -6.43 -23.08 39.97
CA THR A 174 -6.08 -23.95 41.10
C THR A 174 -7.27 -24.19 42.03
N PRO A 175 -7.26 -25.32 42.75
CA PRO A 175 -7.39 -25.28 44.21
C PRO A 175 -6.31 -26.18 44.86
N GLN A 176 -5.73 -25.94 46.03
CA GLN A 176 -6.16 -25.25 47.27
C GLN A 176 -4.99 -24.46 47.87
#